data_AF-A0A1I0NH84-F1
#
_entry.id   AF-A0A1I0NH84-F1
#
_cell.length_a   1.000
_cell.length_b   1.000
_cell.length_c   1.000
_cell.angle_alpha   90.00
_cell.angle_beta   90.00
_cell.angle_gamma   90.00
#
_symmetry.space_group_name_H-M   'P 1'
#
loop_
_entity.id
_entity.type
_entity.pdbx_description
1 polymer ?
#
loop_
_entity_poly.entity_id
_entity_poly.type
_entity_poly.pdbx_seq_one_letter_code
_entity_poly.pdbx_strand_id
1 'polypeptide(L)'
;MTDQLTQLAVLAALQHDAAMAALARHNRDIEDLESCISDLRGLLYAAPASGSEDALPLSLASGHYGTWQRWVERELTKLNSDLARARAERDTFVRNARQAFGRKSATDALVCRAKQAKRTQARNRHEQSISQDPPGKNPLFF
;
A
#
# COMPACT_ATOMS: atom_id res chain seq x y z
N MET A 1 28.60 -11.69 8.60
CA MET A 1 28.10 -11.15 7.31
C MET A 1 26.70 -11.62 6.92
N THR A 2 26.37 -12.92 6.84
CA THR A 2 25.00 -13.32 6.44
C THR A 2 23.90 -12.89 7.41
N ASP A 3 24.22 -12.80 8.70
CA ASP A 3 23.27 -12.39 9.73
C ASP A 3 22.85 -10.91 9.61
N GLN A 4 23.81 -10.03 9.30
CA GLN A 4 23.55 -8.62 9.02
C GLN A 4 22.70 -8.42 7.75
N LEU A 5 22.95 -9.21 6.69
CA LEU A 5 22.13 -9.16 5.47
C LEU A 5 20.69 -9.63 5.73
N THR A 6 20.49 -10.63 6.57
CA THR A 6 19.14 -11.06 6.97
C THR A 6 18.43 -10.01 7.81
N GLN A 7 19.13 -9.34 8.73
CA GLN A 7 18.55 -8.22 9.50
C GLN A 7 18.13 -7.06 8.59
N LEU A 8 18.96 -6.70 7.60
CA LEU A 8 18.62 -5.69 6.61
C LEU A 8 17.41 -6.08 5.76
N ALA A 9 17.31 -7.35 5.35
CA ALA A 9 16.15 -7.84 4.60
C ALA A 9 14.86 -7.78 5.43
N VAL A 10 14.91 -8.13 6.72
CA VAL A 10 13.76 -7.99 7.64
C VAL A 10 13.34 -6.52 7.74
N LEU A 11 14.29 -5.61 7.93
CA LEU A 11 14.00 -4.18 8.01
C LEU A 11 13.40 -3.64 6.70
N ALA A 12 13.93 -4.06 5.55
CA ALA A 12 13.40 -3.67 4.24
C ALA A 12 11.98 -4.22 4.01
N ALA A 13 11.69 -5.45 4.47
CA ALA A 13 10.35 -6.01 4.45
C ALA A 13 9.38 -5.18 5.31
N LEU A 14 9.73 -4.87 6.55
CA LEU A 14 8.91 -4.04 7.45
C LEU A 14 8.66 -2.64 6.87
N GLN A 15 9.67 -2.02 6.26
CA GLN A 15 9.51 -0.72 5.59
C GLN A 15 8.55 -0.80 4.40
N HIS A 16 8.61 -1.88 3.61
CA HIS A 16 7.68 -2.09 2.51
C HIS A 16 6.25 -2.28 3.01
N ASP A 17 6.05 -3.10 4.03
CA ASP A 17 4.73 -3.36 4.61
C ASP A 17 4.13 -2.07 5.20
N ALA A 18 4.95 -1.27 5.90
CA ALA A 18 4.55 0.03 6.42
C ALA A 18 4.13 1.01 5.29
N ALA A 19 4.88 1.03 4.18
CA ALA A 19 4.56 1.89 3.03
C ALA A 19 3.27 1.43 2.33
N MET A 20 3.05 0.12 2.19
CA MET A 20 1.80 -0.44 1.65
C MET A 20 0.61 -0.13 2.55
N ALA A 21 0.77 -0.26 3.87
CA ALA A 21 -0.27 0.10 4.83
C ALA A 21 -0.61 1.59 4.79
N ALA A 22 0.39 2.46 4.61
CA ALA A 22 0.17 3.90 4.44
C ALA A 22 -0.61 4.21 3.16
N LEU A 23 -0.22 3.61 2.03
CA LEU A 23 -0.95 3.74 0.76
C LEU A 23 -2.40 3.22 0.88
N ALA A 24 -2.61 2.10 1.55
CA ALA A 24 -3.94 1.53 1.74
C ALA A 24 -4.84 2.40 2.63
N ARG A 25 -4.28 3.04 3.68
CA ARG A 25 -5.01 4.03 4.48
C ARG A 25 -5.41 5.24 3.64
N HIS A 26 -4.46 5.78 2.87
CA HIS A 26 -4.72 6.94 2.02
C HIS A 26 -5.77 6.67 0.94
N ASN A 27 -5.80 5.46 0.37
CA ASN A 27 -6.87 5.07 -0.56
C ASN A 27 -8.24 5.00 0.13
N ARG A 28 -8.32 4.53 1.38
CA ARG A 28 -9.57 4.55 2.14
C ARG A 28 -10.05 5.97 2.40
N ASP A 29 -9.14 6.89 2.75
CA ASP A 29 -9.51 8.29 2.93
C ASP A 29 -10.10 8.91 1.64
N ILE A 30 -9.57 8.51 0.47
CA ILE A 30 -10.14 8.89 -0.83
C ILE A 30 -11.54 8.30 -1.03
N GLU A 31 -11.72 7.01 -0.74
CA GLU A 31 -13.02 6.31 -0.85
C GLU A 31 -14.07 6.94 0.07
N ASP A 32 -13.68 7.29 1.30
CA ASP A 32 -14.55 7.96 2.28
C ASP A 32 -14.99 9.35 1.78
N LEU A 33 -14.07 10.14 1.22
CA LEU A 33 -14.39 11.43 0.61
C LEU A 33 -15.35 11.29 -0.58
N GLU A 34 -15.12 10.30 -1.43
CA GLU A 34 -16.01 10.00 -2.57
C GLU A 34 -17.41 9.58 -2.10
N SER A 35 -17.50 8.77 -1.06
CA SER A 35 -18.77 8.40 -0.44
C SER A 35 -19.51 9.61 0.10
N CYS A 36 -18.84 10.47 0.89
CA CYS A 36 -19.46 11.68 1.45
C CYS A 36 -19.97 12.62 0.35
N ILE A 37 -19.22 12.78 -0.74
CA ILE A 37 -19.63 13.58 -1.90
C ILE A 37 -20.86 12.96 -2.57
N SER A 38 -20.86 11.63 -2.75
CA SER A 38 -21.99 10.91 -3.33
C SER A 38 -23.25 11.09 -2.49
N ASP A 39 -23.14 10.94 -1.17
CA ASP A 39 -24.26 11.08 -0.24
C ASP A 39 -24.84 12.50 -0.26
N LEU A 40 -23.99 13.53 -0.19
CA LEU A 40 -24.44 14.93 -0.27
C LEU A 40 -25.08 15.27 -1.62
N ARG A 41 -24.55 14.74 -2.72
CA ARG A 41 -25.18 14.87 -4.04
C ARG A 41 -26.53 14.17 -4.07
N GLY A 42 -26.62 12.97 -3.50
CA GLY A 42 -27.88 12.23 -3.37
C GLY A 42 -28.94 13.02 -2.62
N LEU A 43 -28.57 13.64 -1.50
CA LEU A 43 -29.46 14.52 -0.73
C LEU A 43 -29.92 15.74 -1.54
N LEU A 44 -29.01 16.35 -2.32
CA LEU A 44 -29.34 17.49 -3.17
C LEU A 44 -30.30 17.11 -4.31
N TYR A 45 -30.09 15.96 -4.96
CA TYR A 45 -30.94 15.48 -6.05
C TYR A 45 -32.30 14.95 -5.57
N ALA A 46 -32.37 14.40 -4.36
CA ALA A 46 -33.62 13.92 -3.76
C ALA A 46 -34.50 15.07 -3.22
N ALA A 47 -33.94 16.27 -3.07
CA ALA A 47 -34.70 17.43 -2.65
C ALA A 47 -35.72 17.81 -3.75
N PRO A 48 -36.97 18.15 -3.40
CA PRO A 48 -37.99 18.47 -4.38
C PRO A 48 -37.51 19.64 -5.24
N ALA A 49 -37.38 19.40 -6.54
CA ALA A 49 -37.09 20.45 -7.51
C ALA A 49 -38.11 21.55 -7.31
N SER A 50 -37.63 22.78 -7.13
CA SER A 50 -38.38 24.00 -6.82
C SER A 50 -39.35 24.46 -7.92
N GLY A 51 -39.89 23.54 -8.74
CA GLY A 51 -40.66 23.82 -9.94
C GLY A 51 -41.95 23.01 -10.13
N SER A 52 -42.46 22.27 -9.12
CA SER A 52 -43.84 21.76 -9.21
C SER A 52 -44.83 22.85 -8.80
N GLU A 53 -45.54 23.40 -9.78
CA GLU A 53 -46.47 24.54 -9.67
C GLU A 53 -47.64 24.33 -8.68
N ASP A 54 -47.96 23.08 -8.32
CA ASP A 54 -49.25 22.78 -7.68
C ASP A 54 -49.28 22.60 -6.15
N ALA A 55 -48.15 22.69 -5.46
CA ALA A 55 -48.16 22.84 -4.00
C ALA A 55 -46.77 23.23 -3.52
N LEU A 56 -46.49 24.53 -3.40
CA LEU A 56 -45.30 24.99 -2.69
C LEU A 56 -45.38 24.48 -1.24
N PRO A 57 -44.51 23.53 -0.82
CA PRO A 57 -44.43 23.15 0.57
C PRO A 57 -44.05 24.40 1.36
N LEU A 58 -44.75 24.70 2.45
CA LEU A 58 -44.52 25.88 3.30
C LEU A 58 -43.04 26.04 3.73
N SER A 59 -42.26 24.94 3.72
CA SER A 59 -40.82 24.94 3.97
C SER A 59 -39.97 25.63 2.89
N LEU A 60 -40.37 25.56 1.61
CA LEU A 60 -39.69 26.23 0.48
C LEU A 60 -39.90 27.76 0.48
N ALA A 61 -41.02 28.22 1.03
CA ALA A 61 -41.34 29.66 1.16
C ALA A 61 -40.51 30.38 2.24
N SER A 62 -39.83 29.64 3.12
CA SER A 62 -39.23 30.17 4.35
C SER A 62 -37.75 30.60 4.24
N GLY A 63 -37.12 30.51 3.06
CA GLY A 63 -35.69 30.85 2.86
C GLY A 63 -34.69 29.88 3.53
N HIS A 64 -35.15 29.00 4.43
CA HIS A 64 -34.35 27.95 5.05
C HIS A 64 -33.82 26.93 4.02
N TYR A 65 -34.63 26.58 3.02
CA TYR A 65 -34.21 25.67 1.96
C TYR A 65 -33.03 26.22 1.14
N GLY A 66 -33.12 27.48 0.68
CA GLY A 66 -32.01 28.12 -0.05
C GLY A 66 -30.76 28.33 0.81
N THR A 67 -30.89 28.37 2.13
CA THR A 67 -29.74 28.43 3.06
C THR A 67 -29.10 27.04 3.22
N TRP A 68 -29.90 25.99 3.32
CA TRP A 68 -29.42 24.60 3.32
C TRP A 68 -28.74 24.24 2.00
N GLN A 69 -29.32 24.59 0.85
CA GLN A 69 -28.74 24.32 -0.46
C GLN A 69 -27.35 24.98 -0.61
N ARG A 70 -27.24 26.28 -0.26
CA ARG A 70 -25.94 26.99 -0.26
C ARG A 70 -24.94 26.40 0.74
N TRP A 71 -25.40 25.77 1.82
CA TRP A 71 -24.52 25.04 2.73
C TRP A 71 -24.01 23.75 2.07
N VAL A 72 -24.90 22.95 1.47
CA VAL A 72 -24.53 21.71 0.74
C VAL A 72 -23.54 22.01 -0.38
N GLU A 73 -23.78 23.06 -1.18
CA GLU A 73 -22.87 23.46 -2.28
C GLU A 73 -21.48 23.85 -1.77
N ARG A 74 -21.40 24.55 -0.63
CA ARG A 74 -20.12 24.89 0.02
C ARG A 74 -19.38 23.66 0.52
N GLU A 75 -20.08 22.75 1.20
CA GLU A 75 -19.46 21.50 1.66
C GLU A 75 -19.00 20.62 0.50
N LEU A 76 -19.80 20.51 -0.57
CA LEU A 76 -19.38 19.82 -1.79
C LEU A 76 -18.12 20.45 -2.39
N THR A 77 -18.03 21.78 -2.45
CA THR A 77 -16.84 22.47 -2.98
C THR A 77 -15.60 22.15 -2.14
N LYS A 78 -15.75 22.17 -0.82
CA LYS A 78 -14.67 21.81 0.12
C LYS A 78 -14.25 20.35 -0.06
N LEU A 79 -15.19 19.41 -0.02
CA LEU A 79 -14.91 17.98 -0.17
C LEU A 79 -14.26 17.65 -1.53
N ASN A 80 -14.71 18.28 -2.62
CA ASN A 80 -14.06 18.09 -3.93
C ASN A 80 -12.62 18.63 -3.93
N SER A 81 -12.36 19.73 -3.22
CA SER A 81 -11.00 20.28 -3.07
C SER A 81 -10.10 19.34 -2.25
N ASP A 82 -10.64 18.79 -1.16
CA ASP A 82 -9.95 17.81 -0.31
C ASP A 82 -9.68 16.50 -1.08
N LEU A 83 -10.65 16.01 -1.86
CA LEU A 83 -10.50 14.85 -2.74
C LEU A 83 -9.42 15.09 -3.80
N ALA A 84 -9.40 16.26 -4.44
CA ALA A 84 -8.38 16.61 -5.42
C ALA A 84 -6.98 16.63 -4.78
N ARG A 85 -6.86 17.18 -3.57
CA ARG A 85 -5.61 17.16 -2.80
C ARG A 85 -5.18 15.73 -2.44
N ALA A 86 -6.09 14.92 -1.89
CA ALA A 86 -5.81 13.54 -1.53
C ALA A 86 -5.37 12.73 -2.76
N ARG A 87 -6.02 12.91 -3.92
CA ARG A 87 -5.61 12.26 -5.17
C ARG A 87 -4.22 12.71 -5.64
N ALA A 88 -3.87 13.99 -5.50
CA ALA A 88 -2.53 14.48 -5.82
C ALA A 88 -1.46 13.92 -4.87
N GLU A 89 -1.78 13.77 -3.59
CA GLU A 89 -0.87 13.20 -2.58
C GLU A 89 -0.65 11.70 -2.76
N ARG A 90 -1.62 10.97 -3.32
CA ARG A 90 -1.55 9.52 -3.60
C ARG A 90 -0.29 9.14 -4.38
N ASP A 91 0.13 9.97 -5.33
CA ASP A 91 1.34 9.72 -6.12
C ASP A 91 2.59 9.64 -5.26
N THR A 92 2.66 10.40 -4.16
CA THR A 92 3.74 10.32 -3.18
C THR A 92 3.73 9.00 -2.45
N PHE A 93 2.56 8.54 -1.98
CA PHE A 93 2.44 7.23 -1.34
C PHE A 93 2.80 6.07 -2.29
N VAL A 94 2.38 6.15 -3.55
CA VAL A 94 2.73 5.17 -4.59
C VAL A 94 4.24 5.15 -4.84
N ARG A 95 4.89 6.31 -4.97
CA ARG A 95 6.35 6.39 -5.12
C ARG A 95 7.07 5.80 -3.91
N ASN A 96 6.62 6.11 -2.70
CA ASN A 96 7.22 5.58 -1.46
C ASN A 96 7.09 4.05 -1.39
N ALA A 97 5.90 3.51 -1.71
CA ALA A 97 5.68 2.07 -1.75
C ALA A 97 6.56 1.37 -2.81
N ARG A 98 6.69 1.97 -4.00
CA ARG A 98 7.59 1.46 -5.07
C ARG A 98 9.06 1.47 -4.64
N GLN A 99 9.51 2.55 -3.99
CA GLN A 99 10.90 2.64 -3.51
C GLN A 99 11.17 1.60 -2.42
N ALA A 100 10.26 1.43 -1.47
CA ALA A 100 10.39 0.42 -0.42
C ALA A 100 10.38 -1.01 -0.99
N PHE A 101 9.52 -1.28 -1.98
CA PHE A 101 9.51 -2.54 -2.72
C PHE A 101 10.86 -2.80 -3.41
N GLY A 102 11.42 -1.80 -4.11
CA GLY A 102 12.72 -1.92 -4.76
C GLY A 102 13.85 -2.26 -3.78
N ARG A 103 13.86 -1.62 -2.60
CA ARG A 103 14.82 -1.95 -1.53
C ARG A 103 14.66 -3.39 -1.03
N LYS A 104 13.42 -3.80 -0.74
CA LYS A 104 13.10 -5.17 -0.32
C LYS A 104 13.58 -6.20 -1.34
N SER A 105 13.25 -5.99 -2.61
CA SER A 105 13.66 -6.86 -3.71
C SER A 105 15.19 -6.97 -3.83
N ALA A 106 15.90 -5.84 -3.71
CA ALA A 106 17.36 -5.83 -3.73
C ALA A 106 17.97 -6.59 -2.54
N THR A 107 17.45 -6.39 -1.33
CA THR A 107 17.95 -7.10 -0.13
C THR A 107 17.66 -8.60 -0.21
N ASP A 108 16.50 -8.99 -0.71
CA ASP A 108 16.12 -10.40 -0.89
C ASP A 108 17.05 -11.09 -1.90
N ALA A 109 17.37 -10.42 -3.00
CA ALA A 109 18.31 -10.92 -4.00
C ALA A 109 19.72 -11.11 -3.40
N LEU A 110 20.20 -10.17 -2.59
CA LEU A 110 21.49 -10.28 -1.91
C LEU A 110 21.52 -11.44 -0.91
N VAL A 111 20.46 -11.62 -0.11
CA VAL A 111 20.34 -12.74 0.81
C VAL A 111 20.31 -14.07 0.05
N CYS A 112 19.57 -14.15 -1.05
CA CYS A 112 19.52 -15.34 -1.90
C CYS A 112 20.90 -15.70 -2.46
N ARG A 113 21.60 -14.72 -3.04
CA ARG A 113 22.96 -14.89 -3.58
C ARG A 113 23.95 -15.32 -2.50
N ALA A 114 23.89 -14.72 -1.31
CA ALA A 114 24.76 -15.09 -0.19
C ALA A 114 24.50 -16.53 0.29
N LYS A 115 23.24 -16.98 0.33
CA LYS A 115 22.87 -18.36 0.66
C LYS A 115 23.37 -19.34 -0.41
N GLN A 116 23.21 -19.02 -1.68
CA GLN A 116 23.72 -19.83 -2.80
C GLN A 116 25.24 -19.97 -2.75
N ALA A 117 25.97 -18.87 -2.57
CA ALA A 117 27.43 -18.88 -2.46
C ALA A 117 27.92 -19.77 -1.31
N LYS A 118 27.27 -19.72 -0.14
CA LYS A 118 27.57 -20.61 0.99
C LYS A 118 27.34 -22.09 0.67
N ARG A 119 26.24 -22.41 -0.01
CA ARG A 119 25.93 -23.80 -0.41
C ARG A 119 26.98 -24.34 -1.38
N THR A 120 27.35 -23.57 -2.39
CA THR A 120 28.40 -23.94 -3.33
C THR A 120 29.75 -24.14 -2.62
N GLN A 121 30.12 -23.23 -1.71
CA GLN A 121 31.35 -23.37 -0.94
C GLN A 121 31.36 -24.62 -0.04
N ALA A 122 30.24 -24.92 0.64
CA ALA A 122 30.11 -26.12 1.47
C ALA A 122 30.20 -27.40 0.62
N ARG A 123 29.57 -27.42 -0.55
CA ARG A 123 29.65 -28.52 -1.51
C ARG A 123 31.09 -28.75 -1.99
N ASN A 124 31.77 -27.70 -2.43
CA ASN A 124 33.15 -27.79 -2.90
C ASN A 124 34.11 -28.30 -1.81
N ARG A 125 33.91 -27.87 -0.54
CA ARG A 125 34.69 -28.38 0.60
C ARG A 125 34.46 -29.87 0.85
N HIS A 126 33.22 -30.32 0.73
CA HIS A 126 32.87 -31.73 0.89
C HIS A 126 33.50 -32.60 -0.20
N GLU A 127 33.43 -32.16 -1.46
CA GLU A 127 34.07 -32.83 -2.60
C GLU A 127 35.59 -32.91 -2.44
N GLN A 128 36.24 -31.85 -1.92
CA GLN A 128 37.67 -31.86 -1.59
C GLN A 128 38.04 -32.82 -0.45
N SER A 129 37.22 -32.91 0.60
CA SER A 129 37.46 -33.88 1.69
C SER A 129 37.35 -35.33 1.23
N ILE A 130 36.42 -35.63 0.31
CA ILE A 130 36.25 -36.98 -0.25
C ILE A 130 37.43 -37.37 -1.15
N SER A 131 37.98 -36.41 -1.90
CA SER A 131 39.12 -36.66 -2.79
C SER A 131 40.47 -36.79 -2.05
N GLN A 132 40.55 -36.35 -0.79
CA GLN A 132 41.77 -36.44 0.04
C GLN A 132 41.84 -37.71 0.90
N ASP A 133 40.77 -38.51 0.99
CA ASP A 133 40.84 -39.84 1.60
C ASP A 133 41.50 -40.82 0.63
N PRO A 134 42.70 -41.36 0.93
CA PRO A 134 43.36 -42.31 0.04
C PRO A 134 42.60 -43.66 0.03
N PRO A 135 42.43 -44.30 -1.14
CA PRO A 135 41.91 -45.66 -1.21
C PRO A 135 42.98 -46.62 -0.66
N GLY A 136 42.91 -46.98 0.61
CA GLY A 136 43.84 -47.98 1.12
C GLY A 136 43.90 -48.11 2.63
N LYS A 137 43.06 -48.99 3.16
CA LYS A 137 43.47 -50.15 3.97
C LYS A 137 42.24 -51.02 4.19
N ASN A 138 41.95 -51.89 3.21
CA ASN A 138 41.19 -53.09 3.48
C ASN A 138 42.12 -54.00 4.29
N PRO A 139 41.86 -54.29 5.58
CA PRO A 139 42.56 -55.36 6.26
C PRO A 139 42.04 -56.67 5.66
N LEU A 140 42.80 -57.24 4.72
CA LEU A 140 42.60 -58.62 4.33
C LEU A 140 42.86 -59.48 5.58
N PHE A 141 41.79 -60.14 6.01
CA PHE A 141 41.80 -61.31 6.87
C PHE A 141 42.83 -62.32 6.36
N PHE A 142 43.83 -62.65 7.18
CA PHE A 142 44.47 -63.96 7.24
C PHE A 142 45.02 -64.17 8.65
#